data_AF-A0A496RA51-F1
#
_entry.id   AF-A0A496RA51-F1
#
_cell.length_a   1.000
_cell.length_b   1.000
_cell.length_c   1.000
_cell.angle_alpha   90.00
_cell.angle_beta   90.00
_cell.angle_gamma   90.00
#
_symmetry.space_group_name_H-M   'P 1'
#
loop_
_entity.id
_entity.type
_entity.pdbx_description
1 polymer ?
#
loop_
_entity_poly.entity_id
_entity_poly.type
_entity_poly.pdbx_seq_one_letter_code
_entity_poly.pdbx_strand_id
1 'polypeptide(L)'
;MSKENSVEPKGSMGFFQKLLSFFAGSDPDSEKKRKLKEIAKELKKQRFNFYKVKSGQVQPLFAKFFYEIYKNISPSQVFLENAQSSAVLKLLVIDSFLPPKVLELRERFDEEYIKERSQQVEPKALATELKDNLVSYYAAFTGDIVSEIEKIYNLVVAFTDFTGFDYFFMLKKFDSGMPERDFVYIPKFEAINGEYVVEDLKDFLDLISGISISAPWDNLFDILKNYKNTEVIDRAAWKKILKNIAAVTKEKTLLLMVRHIDSNPDYVPRVYSSGERIVEDHLTKIKSQAEITLQKIMKEKRTKKIDALLMKVFGTTAVSRMKNYTEKANIPFSKKMLGGFIYVAPANYLKAFLLDYYKRDIKNLVDILLIQGKWA
;
A
#
# COMPACT_ATOMS: atom_id res chain seq x y z
N MET A 1 -53.39 70.47 9.79
CA MET A 1 -53.79 69.71 8.60
C MET A 1 -52.71 68.69 8.32
N SER A 2 -53.00 67.40 8.56
CA SER A 2 -52.36 66.22 7.96
C SER A 2 -52.97 64.99 8.63
N LYS A 3 -53.72 64.19 7.87
CA LYS A 3 -54.23 62.87 8.28
C LYS A 3 -54.13 61.91 7.10
N GLU A 4 -53.71 60.70 7.44
CA GLU A 4 -53.74 59.47 6.63
C GLU A 4 -55.09 59.21 5.95
N ASN A 5 -55.05 58.55 4.80
CA ASN A 5 -55.71 57.25 4.65
C ASN A 5 -55.30 56.53 3.35
N SER A 6 -54.96 55.26 3.53
CA SER A 6 -54.77 54.18 2.57
C SER A 6 -56.04 53.80 1.80
N VAL A 7 -55.93 53.44 0.52
CA VAL A 7 -56.72 52.36 -0.14
C VAL A 7 -55.94 51.84 -1.38
N GLU A 8 -55.76 50.52 -1.47
CA GLU A 8 -55.23 49.76 -2.63
C GLU A 8 -56.10 49.92 -3.90
N PRO A 9 -55.58 49.48 -5.06
CA PRO A 9 -56.38 48.51 -5.80
C PRO A 9 -55.60 47.22 -6.09
N LYS A 10 -56.24 46.11 -5.70
CA LYS A 10 -55.96 44.73 -6.06
C LYS A 10 -55.86 44.58 -7.59
N GLY A 11 -54.63 44.53 -8.10
CA GLY A 11 -54.33 43.96 -9.41
C GLY A 11 -54.38 42.44 -9.31
N SER A 12 -55.30 41.81 -10.02
CA SER A 12 -55.36 40.36 -10.15
C SER A 12 -54.05 39.82 -10.73
N MET A 13 -53.22 39.19 -9.89
CA MET A 13 -52.11 38.37 -10.36
C MET A 13 -52.69 37.31 -11.30
N GLY A 14 -52.43 37.48 -12.59
CA GLY A 14 -53.00 36.67 -13.65
C GLY A 14 -52.62 35.21 -13.48
N PHE A 15 -53.56 34.33 -13.83
CA PHE A 15 -53.39 32.88 -13.91
C PHE A 15 -52.09 32.48 -14.64
N PHE A 16 -51.66 33.28 -15.63
CA PHE A 16 -50.39 33.11 -16.36
C PHE A 16 -49.13 33.42 -15.55
N GLN A 17 -49.15 34.36 -14.61
CA GLN A 17 -48.02 34.64 -13.71
C GLN A 17 -47.86 33.51 -12.67
N LYS A 18 -48.98 32.92 -12.22
CA LYS A 18 -48.99 31.69 -11.41
C LYS A 18 -48.52 30.47 -12.20
N LEU A 19 -48.90 30.34 -13.48
CA LEU A 19 -48.41 29.29 -14.36
C LEU A 19 -46.89 29.44 -14.64
N LEU A 20 -46.41 30.66 -14.87
CA LEU A 20 -44.98 30.94 -15.09
C LEU A 20 -44.15 30.72 -13.84
N SER A 21 -44.66 31.04 -12.64
CA SER A 21 -43.99 30.69 -11.37
C SER A 21 -43.89 29.18 -11.12
N PHE A 22 -44.81 28.38 -11.70
CA PHE A 22 -44.75 26.91 -11.68
C PHE A 22 -43.69 26.33 -12.63
N PHE A 23 -43.25 27.10 -13.63
CA PHE A 23 -42.20 26.71 -14.59
C PHE A 23 -40.82 27.33 -14.28
N ALA A 24 -40.74 28.38 -13.45
CA ALA A 24 -39.51 29.13 -13.19
C ALA A 24 -38.70 28.65 -11.97
N GLY A 25 -39.20 27.68 -11.19
CA GLY A 25 -38.47 27.09 -10.08
C GLY A 25 -39.19 25.86 -9.56
N SER A 26 -38.79 24.68 -10.02
CA SER A 26 -39.27 23.43 -9.45
C SER A 26 -38.81 23.36 -7.99
N ASP A 27 -39.78 23.28 -7.08
CA ASP A 27 -39.52 23.04 -5.66
C ASP A 27 -38.64 21.78 -5.51
N PRO A 28 -37.43 21.87 -4.91
CA PRO A 28 -36.51 20.74 -4.76
C PRO A 28 -37.15 19.50 -4.13
N ASP A 29 -38.12 19.69 -3.21
CA ASP A 29 -38.84 18.58 -2.58
C ASP A 29 -39.80 17.88 -3.53
N SER A 30 -40.43 18.63 -4.45
CA SER A 30 -41.27 18.07 -5.50
C SER A 30 -40.45 17.26 -6.50
N GLU A 31 -39.27 17.77 -6.88
CA GLU A 31 -38.34 17.04 -7.75
C GLU A 31 -37.84 15.76 -7.09
N LYS A 32 -37.42 15.82 -5.82
CA LYS A 32 -36.99 14.66 -5.05
C LYS A 32 -38.07 13.59 -5.00
N LYS A 33 -39.33 13.97 -4.71
CA LYS A 33 -40.48 13.05 -4.72
C LYS A 33 -40.74 12.46 -6.10
N ARG A 34 -40.57 13.23 -7.17
CA ARG A 34 -40.71 12.73 -8.55
C ARG A 34 -39.64 11.68 -8.86
N LYS A 35 -38.37 11.97 -8.58
CA LYS A 35 -37.26 11.02 -8.77
C LYS A 35 -37.47 9.72 -7.98
N LEU A 36 -37.88 9.81 -6.71
CA LEU A 36 -38.18 8.63 -5.89
C LEU A 36 -39.34 7.79 -6.44
N LYS A 37 -40.38 8.42 -6.99
CA LYS A 37 -41.47 7.70 -7.68
C LYS A 37 -41.00 7.00 -8.95
N GLU A 38 -40.06 7.58 -9.70
CA GLU A 38 -39.47 6.95 -10.88
C GLU A 38 -38.62 5.73 -10.49
N ILE A 39 -37.74 5.90 -9.48
CA ILE A 39 -36.95 4.79 -8.89
C ILE A 39 -37.87 3.66 -8.42
N ALA A 40 -38.96 3.98 -7.72
CA ALA A 40 -39.96 3.02 -7.27
C ALA A 40 -40.63 2.26 -8.43
N LYS A 41 -40.85 2.91 -9.59
CA LYS A 41 -41.39 2.25 -10.79
C LYS A 41 -40.36 1.34 -11.45
N GLU A 42 -39.09 1.75 -11.50
CA GLU A 42 -38.00 0.95 -12.05
C GLU A 42 -37.75 -0.31 -11.22
N LEU A 43 -37.66 -0.17 -9.89
CA LEU A 43 -37.49 -1.29 -8.96
C LEU A 43 -38.59 -2.36 -9.10
N LYS A 44 -39.85 -1.94 -9.35
CA LYS A 44 -40.97 -2.88 -9.58
C LYS A 44 -40.86 -3.69 -10.87
N LYS A 45 -40.06 -3.23 -11.84
CA LYS A 45 -39.86 -3.88 -13.14
C LYS A 45 -38.61 -4.76 -13.18
N GLN A 46 -37.78 -4.75 -12.14
CA GLN A 46 -36.54 -5.51 -12.10
C GLN A 46 -36.79 -7.02 -11.97
N ARG A 47 -35.94 -7.81 -12.62
CA ARG A 47 -36.07 -9.27 -12.65
C ARG A 47 -35.62 -9.96 -11.36
N PHE A 48 -34.78 -9.32 -10.56
CA PHE A 48 -34.12 -9.95 -9.42
C PHE A 48 -35.02 -10.13 -8.20
N ASN A 49 -36.12 -9.37 -8.10
CA ASN A 49 -37.07 -9.42 -7.00
C ASN A 49 -36.42 -9.27 -5.61
N PHE A 50 -35.33 -8.49 -5.52
CA PHE A 50 -34.58 -8.26 -4.28
C PHE A 50 -35.29 -7.33 -3.30
N TYR A 51 -36.22 -6.50 -3.76
CA TYR A 51 -36.82 -5.46 -2.95
C TYR A 51 -38.30 -5.24 -3.26
N LYS A 52 -39.11 -5.15 -2.21
CA LYS A 52 -40.55 -4.89 -2.30
C LYS A 52 -40.84 -3.44 -1.93
N VAL A 53 -40.92 -2.61 -2.96
CA VAL A 53 -41.14 -1.14 -2.87
C VAL A 53 -42.29 -0.75 -1.94
N LYS A 54 -43.42 -1.47 -1.95
CA LYS A 54 -44.61 -1.11 -1.16
C LYS A 54 -44.37 -1.23 0.35
N SER A 55 -43.62 -2.24 0.80
CA SER A 55 -43.38 -2.51 2.22
C SER A 55 -42.01 -2.07 2.70
N GLY A 56 -41.13 -1.58 1.80
CA GLY A 56 -39.76 -1.23 2.16
C GLY A 56 -38.89 -2.45 2.50
N GLN A 57 -39.34 -3.66 2.15
CA GLN A 57 -38.68 -4.90 2.59
C GLN A 57 -37.72 -5.44 1.55
N VAL A 58 -36.50 -5.76 1.98
CA VAL A 58 -35.54 -6.56 1.22
C VAL A 58 -35.95 -8.03 1.34
N GLN A 59 -35.95 -8.73 0.21
CA GLN A 59 -36.54 -10.06 0.06
C GLN A 59 -35.51 -11.17 0.27
N PRO A 60 -35.93 -12.41 0.61
CA PRO A 60 -35.02 -13.56 0.77
C PRO A 60 -34.13 -13.85 -0.44
N LEU A 61 -34.57 -13.52 -1.66
CA LEU A 61 -33.76 -13.68 -2.88
C LEU A 61 -32.48 -12.83 -2.87
N PHE A 62 -32.51 -11.66 -2.24
CA PHE A 62 -31.33 -10.83 -2.03
C PHE A 62 -30.32 -11.55 -1.12
N ALA A 63 -30.79 -12.09 0.01
CA ALA A 63 -29.93 -12.85 0.91
C ALA A 63 -29.34 -14.09 0.23
N LYS A 64 -30.13 -14.81 -0.57
CA LYS A 64 -29.63 -15.93 -1.38
C LYS A 64 -28.54 -15.53 -2.36
N PHE A 65 -28.66 -14.36 -3.00
CA PHE A 65 -27.62 -13.84 -3.89
C PHE A 65 -26.28 -13.67 -3.17
N PHE A 66 -26.29 -13.06 -1.98
CA PHE A 66 -25.07 -12.86 -1.18
C PHE A 66 -24.56 -14.15 -0.53
N TYR A 67 -25.45 -15.07 -0.14
CA TYR A 67 -25.06 -16.38 0.38
C TYR A 67 -24.31 -17.20 -0.67
N GLU A 68 -24.75 -17.16 -1.94
CA GLU A 68 -24.03 -17.81 -3.02
C GLU A 68 -22.64 -17.21 -3.24
N ILE A 69 -22.47 -15.89 -3.11
CA ILE A 69 -21.15 -15.26 -3.14
C ILE A 69 -20.31 -15.76 -1.96
N TYR A 70 -20.83 -15.63 -0.74
CA TYR A 70 -20.15 -15.98 0.50
C TYR A 70 -19.66 -17.43 0.52
N LYS A 71 -20.52 -18.37 0.11
CA LYS A 71 -20.19 -19.79 0.03
C LYS A 71 -18.99 -20.08 -0.87
N ASN A 72 -18.88 -19.39 -1.99
CA ASN A 72 -17.83 -19.63 -2.97
C ASN A 72 -16.52 -18.90 -2.64
N ILE A 73 -16.58 -17.78 -1.92
CA ILE A 73 -15.39 -16.97 -1.54
C ILE A 73 -14.86 -17.27 -0.14
N SER A 74 -15.66 -17.91 0.72
CA SER A 74 -15.27 -18.21 2.10
C SER A 74 -13.96 -19.00 2.22
N PRO A 75 -13.64 -20.00 1.37
CA PRO A 75 -12.34 -20.64 1.38
C PRO A 75 -11.18 -19.66 1.14
N SER A 76 -11.39 -18.66 0.26
CA SER A 76 -10.38 -17.65 -0.07
C SER A 76 -10.10 -16.68 1.09
N GLN A 77 -11.08 -16.40 1.96
CA GLN A 77 -10.91 -15.49 3.11
C GLN A 77 -9.77 -15.94 4.04
N VAL A 78 -9.67 -17.25 4.31
CA VAL A 78 -8.63 -17.81 5.19
C VAL A 78 -7.25 -17.66 4.54
N PHE A 79 -7.17 -17.84 3.23
CA PHE A 79 -5.90 -17.72 2.51
C PHE A 79 -5.43 -16.27 2.40
N LEU A 80 -6.35 -15.32 2.25
CA LEU A 80 -6.01 -13.93 1.98
C LEU A 80 -5.83 -13.08 3.24
N GLU A 81 -5.92 -13.69 4.42
CA GLU A 81 -5.58 -13.02 5.67
C GLU A 81 -4.15 -12.44 5.57
N ASN A 82 -4.03 -11.13 5.83
CA ASN A 82 -2.79 -10.35 5.73
C ASN A 82 -2.15 -10.27 4.33
N ALA A 83 -2.81 -10.72 3.25
CA ALA A 83 -2.24 -10.75 1.90
C ALA A 83 -1.72 -9.39 1.42
N GLN A 84 -2.47 -8.31 1.67
CA GLN A 84 -2.07 -6.94 1.27
C GLN A 84 -0.80 -6.43 1.97
N SER A 85 -0.48 -6.97 3.15
CA SER A 85 0.72 -6.61 3.92
C SER A 85 1.94 -7.50 3.61
N SER A 86 1.73 -8.57 2.84
CA SER A 86 2.74 -9.59 2.58
C SER A 86 3.80 -9.10 1.60
N ALA A 87 5.00 -8.85 2.11
CA ALA A 87 6.17 -8.54 1.28
C ALA A 87 6.50 -9.68 0.29
N VAL A 88 6.24 -10.93 0.68
CA VAL A 88 6.43 -12.11 -0.18
C VAL A 88 5.45 -12.09 -1.34
N LEU A 89 4.18 -11.75 -1.11
CA LEU A 89 3.19 -11.67 -2.19
C LEU A 89 3.50 -10.51 -3.14
N LYS A 90 3.89 -9.34 -2.62
CA LYS A 90 4.34 -8.21 -3.45
C LYS A 90 5.50 -8.61 -4.35
N LEU A 91 6.50 -9.31 -3.79
CA LEU A 91 7.64 -9.81 -4.55
C LEU A 91 7.23 -10.84 -5.60
N LEU A 92 6.37 -11.80 -5.25
CA LEU A 92 5.88 -12.81 -6.19
C LEU A 92 5.14 -12.20 -7.37
N VAL A 93 4.31 -11.17 -7.12
CA VAL A 93 3.63 -10.41 -8.18
C VAL A 93 4.67 -9.76 -9.09
N ILE A 94 5.66 -9.06 -8.54
CA ILE A 94 6.75 -8.45 -9.33
C ILE A 94 7.50 -9.50 -10.16
N ASP A 95 7.98 -10.56 -9.51
CA ASP A 95 8.82 -11.59 -10.13
C ASP A 95 8.07 -12.33 -11.25
N SER A 96 6.73 -12.43 -11.17
CA SER A 96 5.93 -13.09 -12.21
C SER A 96 5.94 -12.39 -13.59
N PHE A 97 6.40 -11.13 -13.65
CA PHE A 97 6.53 -10.36 -14.88
C PHE A 97 7.97 -10.21 -15.37
N LEU A 98 8.96 -10.69 -14.60
CA LEU A 98 10.37 -10.51 -14.92
C LEU A 98 10.94 -11.76 -15.61
N PRO A 99 11.79 -11.60 -16.64
CA PRO A 99 12.44 -12.73 -17.28
C PRO A 99 13.49 -13.37 -16.36
N PRO A 100 13.80 -14.66 -16.51
CA PRO A 100 14.73 -15.40 -15.64
C PRO A 100 16.07 -14.69 -15.43
N LYS A 101 16.64 -14.10 -16.48
CA LYS A 101 17.91 -13.35 -16.41
C LYS A 101 17.86 -12.15 -15.47
N VAL A 102 16.71 -11.49 -15.34
CA VAL A 102 16.51 -10.35 -14.42
C VAL A 102 16.30 -10.85 -12.99
N LEU A 103 15.67 -12.00 -12.81
CA LEU A 103 15.56 -12.67 -11.51
C LEU A 103 16.94 -13.10 -10.98
N GLU A 104 17.78 -13.71 -11.82
CA GLU A 104 19.19 -14.01 -11.48
C GLU A 104 19.99 -12.76 -11.13
N LEU A 105 19.71 -11.63 -11.79
CA LEU A 105 20.34 -10.35 -11.48
C LEU A 105 19.90 -9.83 -10.10
N ARG A 106 18.64 -10.07 -9.70
CA ARG A 106 18.11 -9.69 -8.38
C ARG A 106 18.88 -10.36 -7.24
N GLU A 107 19.22 -11.63 -7.39
CA GLU A 107 19.98 -12.41 -6.40
C GLU A 107 21.37 -11.82 -6.13
N ARG A 108 21.94 -11.08 -7.10
CA ARG A 108 23.24 -10.42 -6.93
C ARG A 108 23.21 -9.25 -5.94
N PHE A 109 22.03 -8.81 -5.53
CA PHE A 109 21.86 -7.76 -4.51
C PHE A 109 21.67 -8.34 -3.10
N ASP A 110 21.63 -9.66 -2.95
CA ASP A 110 21.53 -10.29 -1.64
C ASP A 110 22.80 -10.08 -0.82
N GLU A 111 22.64 -9.90 0.50
CA GLU A 111 23.76 -9.56 1.38
C GLU A 111 24.86 -10.63 1.35
N GLU A 112 24.48 -11.90 1.22
CA GLU A 112 25.41 -13.04 1.13
C GLU A 112 26.23 -13.00 -0.16
N TYR A 113 25.58 -12.84 -1.32
CA TYR A 113 26.27 -12.72 -2.60
C TYR A 113 27.27 -11.55 -2.60
N ILE A 114 26.85 -10.38 -2.12
CA ILE A 114 27.72 -9.19 -2.07
C ILE A 114 28.94 -9.45 -1.16
N LYS A 115 28.73 -10.10 -0.01
CA LYS A 115 29.82 -10.45 0.91
C LYS A 115 30.83 -11.40 0.29
N GLU A 116 30.37 -12.48 -0.33
CA GLU A 116 31.24 -13.43 -1.02
C GLU A 116 32.04 -12.75 -2.13
N ARG A 117 31.35 -11.98 -2.97
CA ARG A 117 31.98 -11.24 -4.06
C ARG A 117 33.02 -10.26 -3.54
N SER A 118 32.77 -9.61 -2.41
CA SER A 118 33.70 -8.67 -1.80
C SER A 118 35.02 -9.30 -1.37
N GLN A 119 35.11 -10.61 -1.15
CA GLN A 119 36.37 -11.26 -0.81
C GLN A 119 37.30 -11.39 -2.02
N GLN A 120 36.73 -11.39 -3.23
CA GLN A 120 37.44 -11.64 -4.48
C GLN A 120 37.86 -10.36 -5.19
N VAL A 121 37.18 -9.24 -4.94
CA VAL A 121 37.42 -7.98 -5.65
C VAL A 121 37.70 -6.80 -4.71
N GLU A 122 38.39 -5.81 -5.24
CA GLU A 122 38.65 -4.55 -4.54
C GLU A 122 37.36 -3.73 -4.34
N PRO A 123 37.25 -2.94 -3.26
CA PRO A 123 36.00 -2.23 -2.91
C PRO A 123 35.46 -1.32 -4.02
N LYS A 124 36.36 -0.65 -4.77
CA LYS A 124 35.95 0.22 -5.88
C LYS A 124 35.35 -0.57 -7.04
N ALA A 125 35.94 -1.72 -7.37
CA ALA A 125 35.44 -2.60 -8.42
C ALA A 125 34.07 -3.17 -8.03
N LEU A 126 33.90 -3.61 -6.78
CA LEU A 126 32.62 -4.08 -6.26
C LEU A 126 31.52 -2.99 -6.36
N ALA A 127 31.86 -1.75 -6.00
CA ALA A 127 30.92 -0.64 -6.06
C ALA A 127 30.46 -0.35 -7.50
N THR A 128 31.39 -0.38 -8.47
CA THR A 128 31.07 -0.22 -9.89
C THR A 128 30.21 -1.39 -10.39
N GLU A 129 30.58 -2.63 -10.07
CA GLU A 129 29.84 -3.84 -10.46
C GLU A 129 28.39 -3.79 -9.96
N LEU A 130 28.17 -3.45 -8.68
CA LEU A 130 26.83 -3.32 -8.11
C LEU A 130 26.04 -2.18 -8.75
N LYS A 131 26.68 -1.05 -9.07
CA LYS A 131 26.02 0.06 -9.75
C LYS A 131 25.57 -0.36 -11.16
N ASP A 132 26.42 -1.03 -11.92
CA ASP A 132 26.11 -1.47 -13.28
C ASP A 132 25.01 -2.56 -13.28
N ASN A 133 25.05 -3.45 -12.29
CA ASN A 133 23.97 -4.42 -12.03
C ASN A 133 22.65 -3.69 -11.71
N LEU A 134 22.66 -2.69 -10.82
CA LEU A 134 21.45 -1.91 -10.49
C LEU A 134 20.88 -1.21 -11.73
N VAL A 135 21.73 -0.58 -12.56
CA VAL A 135 21.28 0.05 -13.81
C VAL A 135 20.62 -0.98 -14.73
N SER A 136 21.24 -2.14 -14.89
CA SER A 136 20.70 -3.22 -15.73
C SER A 136 19.39 -3.79 -15.19
N TYR A 137 19.25 -3.90 -13.86
CA TYR A 137 18.04 -4.37 -13.20
C TYR A 137 16.90 -3.37 -13.35
N TYR A 138 17.16 -2.08 -13.13
CA TYR A 138 16.17 -1.01 -13.30
C TYR A 138 15.69 -0.90 -14.74
N ALA A 139 16.58 -1.12 -15.73
CA ALA A 139 16.23 -1.09 -17.14
C ALA A 139 15.18 -2.15 -17.54
N ALA A 140 15.01 -3.21 -16.75
CA ALA A 140 13.98 -4.22 -16.99
C ALA A 140 12.56 -3.74 -16.64
N PHE A 141 12.42 -2.69 -15.82
CA PHE A 141 11.13 -2.15 -15.39
C PHE A 141 10.68 -1.04 -16.35
N THR A 142 10.27 -1.43 -17.56
CA THR A 142 9.67 -0.50 -18.54
C THR A 142 8.30 -0.02 -18.06
N GLY A 143 7.81 1.10 -18.60
CA GLY A 143 6.49 1.64 -18.22
C GLY A 143 5.35 0.65 -18.36
N ASP A 144 5.39 -0.21 -19.39
CA ASP A 144 4.38 -1.25 -19.62
C ASP A 144 4.45 -2.35 -18.55
N ILE A 145 5.66 -2.85 -18.25
CA ILE A 145 5.86 -3.87 -17.19
C ILE A 145 5.43 -3.33 -15.82
N VAL A 146 5.79 -2.08 -15.51
CA VAL A 146 5.38 -1.43 -14.25
C VAL A 146 3.87 -1.34 -14.16
N SER A 147 3.22 -0.88 -15.22
CA SER A 147 1.75 -0.78 -15.30
C SER A 147 1.08 -2.14 -15.13
N GLU A 148 1.62 -3.21 -15.75
CA GLU A 148 1.08 -4.56 -15.59
C GLU A 148 1.22 -5.11 -14.17
N ILE A 149 2.39 -4.95 -13.55
CA ILE A 149 2.64 -5.35 -12.16
C ILE A 149 1.68 -4.61 -11.22
N GLU A 150 1.58 -3.29 -11.34
CA GLU A 150 0.69 -2.48 -10.51
C GLU A 150 -0.77 -2.86 -10.73
N LYS A 151 -1.18 -3.09 -11.98
CA LYS A 151 -2.54 -3.53 -12.31
C LYS A 151 -2.89 -4.87 -11.66
N ILE A 152 -1.98 -5.85 -11.71
CA ILE A 152 -2.20 -7.14 -11.04
C ILE A 152 -2.23 -6.98 -9.53
N TYR A 153 -1.32 -6.20 -8.95
CA TYR A 153 -1.31 -6.00 -7.50
C TYR A 153 -2.57 -5.30 -7.00
N ASN A 154 -3.05 -4.28 -7.71
CA ASN A 154 -4.34 -3.66 -7.39
C ASN A 154 -5.52 -4.63 -7.57
N LEU A 155 -5.41 -5.64 -8.44
CA LEU A 155 -6.37 -6.74 -8.53
C LEU A 155 -6.31 -7.67 -7.31
N VAL A 156 -5.11 -7.91 -6.73
CA VAL A 156 -4.94 -8.62 -5.44
C VAL A 156 -5.68 -7.87 -4.34
N VAL A 157 -5.50 -6.54 -4.27
CA VAL A 157 -6.16 -5.68 -3.27
C VAL A 157 -7.67 -5.76 -3.42
N ALA A 158 -8.20 -5.50 -4.63
CA ALA A 158 -9.62 -5.56 -4.91
C ALA A 158 -10.24 -6.95 -4.61
N PHE A 159 -9.51 -8.03 -4.93
CA PHE A 159 -9.97 -9.38 -4.58
C PHE A 159 -9.98 -9.61 -3.07
N THR A 160 -8.93 -9.15 -2.37
CA THR A 160 -8.85 -9.28 -0.92
C THR A 160 -9.97 -8.51 -0.24
N ASP A 161 -10.20 -7.25 -0.62
CA ASP A 161 -11.31 -6.44 -0.11
C ASP A 161 -12.67 -7.10 -0.42
N PHE A 162 -12.82 -7.65 -1.63
CA PHE A 162 -14.05 -8.33 -2.03
C PHE A 162 -14.34 -9.56 -1.19
N THR A 163 -13.30 -10.35 -0.91
CA THR A 163 -13.42 -11.52 -0.04
C THR A 163 -13.59 -11.13 1.43
N GLY A 164 -13.02 -9.99 1.85
CA GLY A 164 -13.05 -9.48 3.22
C GLY A 164 -14.34 -8.77 3.62
N PHE A 165 -15.26 -8.52 2.69
CA PHE A 165 -16.59 -8.00 3.02
C PHE A 165 -17.31 -8.92 4.02
N ASP A 166 -17.99 -8.34 5.01
CA ASP A 166 -18.67 -9.09 6.08
C ASP A 166 -20.02 -9.65 5.61
N TYR A 167 -19.95 -10.61 4.68
CA TYR A 167 -21.12 -11.32 4.18
C TYR A 167 -21.89 -12.01 5.31
N PHE A 168 -21.17 -12.56 6.30
CA PHE A 168 -21.79 -13.29 7.40
C PHE A 168 -22.70 -12.38 8.22
N PHE A 169 -22.21 -11.22 8.66
CA PHE A 169 -23.00 -10.29 9.45
C PHE A 169 -24.24 -9.80 8.69
N MET A 170 -24.09 -9.48 7.40
CA MET A 170 -25.23 -9.08 6.58
C MET A 170 -26.26 -10.21 6.43
N LEU A 171 -25.82 -11.45 6.18
CA LEU A 171 -26.72 -12.59 6.02
C LEU A 171 -27.42 -12.97 7.32
N LYS A 172 -26.76 -12.81 8.47
CA LYS A 172 -27.32 -13.07 9.80
C LYS A 172 -28.52 -12.17 10.13
N LYS A 173 -28.64 -11.00 9.49
CA LYS A 173 -29.82 -10.13 9.59
C LYS A 173 -31.07 -10.76 8.96
N PHE A 174 -30.89 -11.64 7.97
CA PHE A 174 -31.98 -12.38 7.30
C PHE A 174 -32.25 -13.74 7.94
N ASP A 175 -31.26 -14.33 8.62
CA ASP A 175 -31.38 -15.58 9.37
C ASP A 175 -30.47 -15.54 10.61
N SER A 176 -31.07 -15.22 11.76
CA SER A 176 -30.34 -15.10 13.03
C SER A 176 -29.71 -16.41 13.51
N GLY A 177 -30.22 -17.56 13.06
CA GLY A 177 -29.73 -18.89 13.40
C GLY A 177 -28.59 -19.37 12.51
N MET A 178 -28.22 -18.61 11.48
CA MET A 178 -27.17 -18.99 10.55
C MET A 178 -25.80 -19.06 11.26
N PRO A 179 -25.12 -20.22 11.26
CA PRO A 179 -23.75 -20.35 11.73
C PRO A 179 -22.74 -19.74 10.73
N GLU A 180 -21.60 -19.27 11.24
CA GLU A 180 -20.51 -18.75 10.41
C GLU A 180 -19.74 -19.90 9.74
N ARG A 181 -19.47 -19.78 8.44
CA ARG A 181 -18.70 -20.77 7.63
C ARG A 181 -19.21 -22.22 7.65
N ASP A 182 -20.43 -22.48 8.11
CA ASP A 182 -21.09 -23.77 7.97
C ASP A 182 -22.09 -23.71 6.82
N PHE A 183 -21.67 -24.28 5.69
CA PHE A 183 -22.45 -24.36 4.45
C PHE A 183 -23.25 -25.66 4.31
N VAL A 184 -23.27 -26.51 5.36
CA VAL A 184 -24.18 -27.65 5.47
C VAL A 184 -25.54 -27.16 5.98
N TYR A 185 -25.55 -26.13 6.83
CA TYR A 185 -26.77 -25.43 7.22
C TYR A 185 -27.53 -24.90 5.99
N ILE A 186 -28.86 -25.04 6.02
CA ILE A 186 -29.76 -24.53 4.97
C ILE A 186 -30.40 -23.24 5.49
N PRO A 187 -29.99 -22.06 5.00
CA PRO A 187 -30.49 -20.80 5.52
C PRO A 187 -31.99 -20.59 5.29
N LYS A 188 -32.66 -20.07 6.32
CA LYS A 188 -34.07 -19.70 6.32
C LYS A 188 -34.23 -18.19 6.26
N PHE A 189 -33.80 -17.61 5.15
CA PHE A 189 -33.84 -16.16 4.98
C PHE A 189 -35.27 -15.61 4.98
N GLU A 190 -35.52 -14.63 5.85
CA GLU A 190 -36.79 -13.91 5.96
C GLU A 190 -36.73 -12.53 5.31
N ALA A 191 -37.88 -11.94 4.98
CA ALA A 191 -37.91 -10.57 4.48
C ALA A 191 -37.72 -9.57 5.64
N ILE A 192 -36.83 -8.60 5.47
CA ILE A 192 -36.50 -7.61 6.51
C ILE A 192 -36.68 -6.19 6.00
N ASN A 193 -36.83 -5.22 6.91
CA ASN A 193 -36.81 -3.81 6.55
C ASN A 193 -35.43 -3.45 5.93
N GLY A 194 -35.44 -2.76 4.79
CA GLY A 194 -34.21 -2.36 4.10
C GLY A 194 -33.28 -1.46 4.92
N GLU A 195 -33.82 -0.73 5.90
CA GLU A 195 -33.03 0.10 6.83
C GLU A 195 -31.95 -0.71 7.59
N TYR A 196 -32.15 -2.01 7.79
CA TYR A 196 -31.18 -2.86 8.50
C TYR A 196 -29.94 -3.21 7.68
N VAL A 197 -29.99 -3.08 6.35
CA VAL A 197 -28.92 -3.55 5.43
C VAL A 197 -28.42 -2.47 4.48
N VAL A 198 -28.99 -1.26 4.54
CA VAL A 198 -28.66 -0.20 3.58
C VAL A 198 -27.20 0.24 3.68
N GLU A 199 -26.63 0.30 4.88
CA GLU A 199 -25.20 0.61 5.06
C GLU A 199 -24.30 -0.50 4.48
N ASP A 200 -24.54 -1.78 4.79
CA ASP A 200 -23.76 -2.88 4.19
C ASP A 200 -23.88 -2.86 2.64
N LEU A 201 -25.05 -2.48 2.11
CA LEU A 201 -25.28 -2.40 0.68
C LEU A 201 -24.52 -1.24 0.03
N LYS A 202 -24.35 -0.11 0.73
CA LYS A 202 -23.50 0.99 0.28
C LYS A 202 -22.04 0.56 0.24
N ASP A 203 -21.56 -0.09 1.30
CA ASP A 203 -20.19 -0.59 1.37
C ASP A 203 -19.93 -1.63 0.26
N PHE A 204 -20.88 -2.52 0.00
CA PHE A 204 -20.77 -3.47 -1.10
C PHE A 204 -20.80 -2.78 -2.48
N LEU A 205 -21.62 -1.75 -2.66
CA LEU A 205 -21.63 -0.95 -3.90
C LEU A 205 -20.30 -0.24 -4.14
N ASP A 206 -19.70 0.33 -3.09
CA ASP A 206 -18.39 0.97 -3.15
C ASP A 206 -17.33 -0.06 -3.57
N LEU A 207 -17.35 -1.25 -2.98
CA LEU A 207 -16.45 -2.35 -3.29
C LEU A 207 -16.55 -2.83 -4.75
N ILE A 208 -17.76 -3.13 -5.24
CA ILE A 208 -17.93 -3.66 -6.60
C ILE A 208 -17.71 -2.60 -7.70
N SER A 209 -17.68 -1.31 -7.34
CA SER A 209 -17.42 -0.22 -8.29
C SER A 209 -16.03 -0.31 -8.92
N GLY A 210 -15.05 -0.87 -8.19
CA GLY A 210 -13.68 -1.08 -8.65
C GLY A 210 -13.43 -2.43 -9.36
N ILE A 211 -14.42 -3.33 -9.38
CA ILE A 211 -14.25 -4.69 -9.90
C ILE A 211 -14.56 -4.73 -11.39
N SER A 212 -13.52 -4.97 -12.20
CA SER A 212 -13.68 -5.20 -13.64
C SER A 212 -13.81 -6.69 -13.97
N ILE A 213 -14.87 -7.04 -14.71
CA ILE A 213 -15.11 -8.40 -15.19
C ILE A 213 -14.01 -8.85 -16.17
N SER A 214 -13.49 -7.93 -16.97
CA SER A 214 -12.48 -8.19 -18.00
C SER A 214 -11.05 -8.08 -17.47
N ALA A 215 -10.87 -7.91 -16.15
CA ALA A 215 -9.53 -7.94 -15.56
C ALA A 215 -8.88 -9.33 -15.74
N PRO A 216 -7.54 -9.41 -15.74
CA PRO A 216 -6.80 -10.67 -15.90
C PRO A 216 -6.84 -11.52 -14.62
N TRP A 217 -8.03 -11.92 -14.19
CA TRP A 217 -8.27 -12.74 -12.99
C TRP A 217 -7.50 -14.06 -13.03
N ASP A 218 -7.35 -14.64 -14.23
CA ASP A 218 -6.66 -15.91 -14.37
C ASP A 218 -5.17 -15.80 -13.97
N ASN A 219 -4.49 -14.70 -14.34
CA ASN A 219 -3.12 -14.41 -13.93
C ASN A 219 -3.01 -14.19 -12.42
N LEU A 220 -3.96 -13.45 -11.82
CA LEU A 220 -4.01 -13.26 -10.37
C LEU A 220 -4.09 -14.60 -9.64
N PHE A 221 -4.96 -15.50 -10.09
CA PHE A 221 -5.13 -16.79 -9.42
C PHE A 221 -3.95 -17.74 -9.61
N ASP A 222 -3.20 -17.63 -10.70
CA ASP A 222 -1.93 -18.35 -10.85
C ASP A 222 -0.90 -17.87 -9.82
N ILE A 223 -0.78 -16.56 -9.63
CA ILE A 223 0.11 -15.97 -8.62
C ILE A 223 -0.32 -16.40 -7.21
N LEU A 224 -1.61 -16.31 -6.88
CA LEU A 224 -2.11 -16.72 -5.56
C LEU A 224 -1.96 -18.22 -5.32
N LYS A 225 -2.11 -19.05 -6.36
CA LYS A 225 -1.85 -20.49 -6.29
C LYS A 225 -0.40 -20.77 -5.95
N ASN A 226 0.54 -20.05 -6.58
CA ASN A 226 1.96 -20.17 -6.27
C ASN A 226 2.27 -19.66 -4.84
N TYR A 227 1.61 -18.59 -4.39
CA TYR A 227 1.80 -18.05 -3.05
C TYR A 227 1.35 -19.00 -1.93
N LYS A 228 0.25 -19.73 -2.14
CA LYS A 228 -0.34 -20.63 -1.13
C LYS A 228 -0.11 -22.13 -1.39
N ASN A 229 0.51 -22.46 -2.51
CA ASN A 229 0.70 -23.82 -2.99
C ASN A 229 -0.61 -24.63 -3.08
N THR A 230 -1.74 -23.95 -3.32
CA THR A 230 -3.08 -24.53 -3.45
C THR A 230 -4.01 -23.58 -4.19
N GLU A 231 -5.11 -24.10 -4.74
CA GLU A 231 -6.11 -23.25 -5.40
C GLU A 231 -6.89 -22.42 -4.38
N VAL A 232 -6.80 -21.10 -4.51
CA VAL A 232 -7.44 -20.16 -3.59
C VAL A 232 -8.94 -20.00 -3.86
N ILE A 233 -9.36 -20.21 -5.11
CA ILE A 233 -10.76 -20.13 -5.54
C ILE A 233 -11.00 -20.98 -6.78
N ASP A 234 -12.20 -21.55 -6.90
CA ASP A 234 -12.65 -22.18 -8.14
C ASP A 234 -12.92 -21.12 -9.22
N ARG A 235 -12.25 -21.27 -10.38
CA ARG A 235 -12.31 -20.26 -11.46
C ARG A 235 -13.68 -20.17 -12.12
N ALA A 236 -14.42 -21.28 -12.20
CA ALA A 236 -15.76 -21.29 -12.79
C ALA A 236 -16.77 -20.60 -11.87
N ALA A 237 -16.68 -20.86 -10.57
CA ALA A 237 -17.44 -20.19 -9.52
C ALA A 237 -17.15 -18.68 -9.51
N TRP A 238 -15.88 -18.28 -9.60
CA TRP A 238 -15.51 -16.87 -9.70
C TRP A 238 -16.10 -16.19 -10.93
N LYS A 239 -15.99 -16.81 -12.11
CA LYS A 239 -16.59 -16.29 -13.36
C LYS A 239 -18.11 -16.14 -13.23
N LYS A 240 -18.79 -17.07 -12.52
CA LYS A 240 -20.23 -16.98 -12.22
C LYS A 240 -20.54 -15.81 -11.28
N ILE A 241 -19.74 -15.59 -10.24
CA ILE A 241 -19.88 -14.44 -9.32
C ILE A 241 -19.77 -13.13 -10.10
N LEU A 242 -18.70 -12.95 -10.89
CA LEU A 242 -18.51 -11.75 -11.70
C LEU A 242 -19.67 -11.49 -12.65
N LYS A 243 -20.17 -12.53 -13.33
CA LYS A 243 -21.33 -12.42 -14.22
C LYS A 243 -22.59 -11.98 -13.48
N ASN A 244 -22.82 -12.50 -12.27
CA ASN A 244 -23.97 -12.15 -11.45
C ASN A 244 -23.87 -10.70 -10.95
N ILE A 245 -22.70 -10.28 -10.46
CA ILE A 245 -22.44 -8.88 -10.06
C ILE A 245 -22.66 -7.96 -11.27
N ALA A 246 -22.08 -8.28 -12.42
CA ALA A 246 -22.26 -7.53 -13.66
C ALA A 246 -23.72 -7.35 -14.04
N ALA A 247 -24.52 -8.42 -13.94
CA ALA A 247 -25.93 -8.40 -14.28
C ALA A 247 -26.73 -7.46 -13.36
N VAL A 248 -26.47 -7.50 -12.06
CA VAL A 248 -27.13 -6.66 -11.05
C VAL A 248 -26.68 -5.19 -11.16
N THR A 249 -25.39 -4.94 -11.41
CA THR A 249 -24.82 -3.60 -11.63
C THR A 249 -25.36 -2.97 -12.91
N LYS A 250 -25.45 -3.73 -14.01
CA LYS A 250 -26.01 -3.25 -15.29
C LYS A 250 -27.46 -2.76 -15.14
N GLU A 251 -28.25 -3.45 -14.33
CA GLU A 251 -29.64 -3.07 -14.01
C GLU A 251 -29.76 -2.04 -12.89
N LYS A 252 -28.62 -1.62 -12.31
CA LYS A 252 -28.56 -0.68 -11.19
C LYS A 252 -29.44 -1.12 -10.01
N THR A 253 -29.66 -2.42 -9.85
CA THR A 253 -30.63 -2.97 -8.87
C THR A 253 -30.29 -2.54 -7.45
N LEU A 254 -29.05 -2.80 -7.02
CA LEU A 254 -28.58 -2.43 -5.68
C LEU A 254 -28.56 -0.91 -5.48
N LEU A 255 -28.13 -0.15 -6.50
CA LEU A 255 -28.09 1.30 -6.45
C LEU A 255 -29.48 1.92 -6.25
N LEU A 256 -30.47 1.45 -7.02
CA LEU A 256 -31.84 1.91 -6.92
C LEU A 256 -32.46 1.52 -5.57
N MET A 257 -32.11 0.36 -5.02
CA MET A 257 -32.52 -0.05 -3.67
C MET A 257 -32.01 0.95 -2.63
N VAL A 258 -30.71 1.27 -2.61
CA VAL A 258 -30.13 2.25 -1.66
C VAL A 258 -30.83 3.61 -1.79
N ARG A 259 -30.95 4.12 -3.02
CA ARG A 259 -31.60 5.42 -3.27
C ARG A 259 -33.04 5.47 -2.76
N HIS A 260 -33.76 4.36 -2.87
CA HIS A 260 -35.14 4.28 -2.40
C HIS A 260 -35.23 4.11 -0.88
N ILE A 261 -34.42 3.25 -0.28
CA ILE A 261 -34.44 2.98 1.17
C ILE A 261 -34.08 4.26 1.94
N ASP A 262 -33.02 4.96 1.54
CA ASP A 262 -32.58 6.21 2.19
C ASP A 262 -33.40 7.44 1.81
N SER A 263 -34.35 7.29 0.88
CA SER A 263 -35.05 8.44 0.28
C SER A 263 -34.07 9.48 -0.31
N ASN A 264 -32.92 9.04 -0.83
CA ASN A 264 -31.91 9.88 -1.45
C ASN A 264 -31.74 9.49 -2.94
N PRO A 265 -32.49 10.14 -3.86
CA PRO A 265 -32.45 9.77 -5.28
C PRO A 265 -31.11 10.08 -5.97
N ASP A 266 -30.30 10.96 -5.38
CA ASP A 266 -29.04 11.45 -5.96
C ASP A 266 -27.81 10.74 -5.38
N TYR A 267 -27.99 9.71 -4.54
CA TYR A 267 -26.89 8.89 -4.01
C TYR A 267 -26.03 8.30 -5.14
N VAL A 268 -24.71 8.38 -4.99
CA VAL A 268 -23.72 7.78 -5.89
C VAL A 268 -22.72 7.01 -5.03
N PRO A 269 -22.40 5.74 -5.35
CA PRO A 269 -21.35 4.98 -4.65
C PRO A 269 -20.00 5.67 -4.78
N ARG A 270 -19.15 5.51 -3.77
CA ARG A 270 -17.75 5.93 -3.84
C ARG A 270 -17.01 4.97 -4.77
N VAL A 271 -16.25 5.52 -5.71
CA VAL A 271 -15.41 4.71 -6.58
C VAL A 271 -14.16 4.34 -5.79
N TYR A 272 -14.03 3.06 -5.40
CA TYR A 272 -12.83 2.56 -4.76
C TYR A 272 -11.83 2.09 -5.83
N SER A 273 -10.67 2.73 -5.89
CA SER A 273 -9.53 2.25 -6.66
C SER A 273 -8.31 2.28 -5.76
N SER A 274 -7.74 1.13 -5.45
CA SER A 274 -6.41 1.10 -4.85
C SER A 274 -5.42 1.66 -5.88
N GLY A 275 -4.60 2.61 -5.43
CA GLY A 275 -3.55 3.26 -6.24
C GLY A 275 -2.17 2.78 -5.85
N GLU A 276 -2.05 1.50 -5.46
CA GLU A 276 -0.83 0.94 -4.89
C GLU A 276 0.29 0.89 -5.95
N ARG A 277 1.47 1.37 -5.56
CA ARG A 277 2.68 1.43 -6.40
C ARG A 277 3.80 0.62 -5.76
N ILE A 278 3.76 -0.70 -5.97
CA ILE A 278 4.70 -1.62 -5.30
C ILE A 278 6.09 -1.65 -5.94
N VAL A 279 6.21 -1.25 -7.21
CA VAL A 279 7.48 -1.35 -7.94
C VAL A 279 8.50 -0.34 -7.42
N GLU A 280 8.09 0.92 -7.22
CA GLU A 280 8.98 1.98 -6.75
C GLU A 280 9.56 1.65 -5.35
N ASP A 281 8.71 1.17 -4.45
CA ASP A 281 9.09 0.71 -3.12
C ASP A 281 10.09 -0.46 -3.19
N HIS A 282 9.84 -1.43 -4.07
CA HIS A 282 10.71 -2.59 -4.27
C HIS A 282 12.09 -2.17 -4.78
N LEU A 283 12.13 -1.35 -5.84
CA LEU A 283 13.38 -0.85 -6.42
C LEU A 283 14.19 -0.07 -5.39
N THR A 284 13.53 0.82 -4.66
CA THR A 284 14.17 1.60 -3.57
C THR A 284 14.74 0.68 -2.51
N LYS A 285 14.00 -0.34 -2.09
CA LYS A 285 14.46 -1.31 -1.09
C LYS A 285 15.68 -2.10 -1.56
N ILE A 286 15.70 -2.59 -2.80
CA ILE A 286 16.84 -3.31 -3.38
C ILE A 286 18.09 -2.42 -3.41
N LYS A 287 17.95 -1.18 -3.90
CA LYS A 287 19.05 -0.22 -3.93
C LYS A 287 19.58 0.08 -2.53
N SER A 288 18.70 0.42 -1.58
CA SER A 288 19.11 0.72 -0.21
C SER A 288 19.79 -0.46 0.46
N GLN A 289 19.29 -1.69 0.29
CA GLN A 289 19.90 -2.89 0.85
C GLN A 289 21.31 -3.12 0.30
N ALA A 290 21.49 -2.98 -1.03
CA ALA A 290 22.80 -3.12 -1.67
C ALA A 290 23.79 -2.04 -1.19
N GLU A 291 23.35 -0.79 -1.10
CA GLU A 291 24.18 0.34 -0.64
C GLU A 291 24.60 0.18 0.83
N ILE A 292 23.67 -0.19 1.72
CA ILE A 292 23.94 -0.44 3.14
C ILE A 292 24.96 -1.58 3.29
N THR A 293 24.75 -2.67 2.55
CA THR A 293 25.65 -3.82 2.57
C THR A 293 27.07 -3.44 2.11
N LEU A 294 27.17 -2.72 0.99
CA LEU A 294 28.44 -2.24 0.46
C LEU A 294 29.15 -1.31 1.45
N GLN A 295 28.43 -0.37 2.07
CA GLN A 295 29.00 0.54 3.08
C GLN A 295 29.56 -0.22 4.28
N LYS A 296 28.83 -1.24 4.77
CA LYS A 296 29.27 -2.10 5.87
C LYS A 296 30.58 -2.83 5.51
N ILE A 297 30.63 -3.45 4.34
CA ILE A 297 31.83 -4.14 3.84
C ILE A 297 33.02 -3.18 3.68
N MET A 298 32.79 -1.99 3.10
CA MET A 298 33.83 -0.98 2.93
C MET A 298 34.40 -0.52 4.28
N LYS A 299 33.52 -0.32 5.27
CA LYS A 299 33.91 0.04 6.63
C LYS A 299 34.74 -1.09 7.26
N GLU A 300 34.30 -2.33 7.17
CA GLU A 300 35.02 -3.50 7.69
C GLU A 300 36.41 -3.66 7.06
N LYS A 301 36.52 -3.58 5.73
CA LYS A 301 37.81 -3.64 5.02
C LYS A 301 38.73 -2.49 5.41
N ARG A 302 38.21 -1.27 5.55
CA ARG A 302 38.98 -0.10 5.99
C ARG A 302 39.51 -0.31 7.40
N THR A 303 38.67 -0.77 8.33
CA THR A 303 39.08 -1.06 9.71
C THR A 303 40.17 -2.13 9.74
N LYS A 304 40.00 -3.25 9.03
CA LYS A 304 41.04 -4.30 8.92
C LYS A 304 42.38 -3.75 8.41
N LYS A 305 42.34 -2.87 7.40
CA LYS A 305 43.56 -2.23 6.87
C LYS A 305 44.20 -1.29 7.90
N ILE A 306 43.40 -0.52 8.65
CA ILE A 306 43.91 0.32 9.75
C ILE A 306 44.57 -0.56 10.81
N ASP A 307 43.93 -1.63 11.24
CA ASP A 307 44.45 -2.54 12.27
C ASP A 307 45.77 -3.18 11.85
N ALA A 308 45.87 -3.64 10.59
CA ALA A 308 47.11 -4.18 10.04
C ALA A 308 48.25 -3.13 10.03
N LEU A 309 47.95 -1.88 9.69
CA LEU A 309 48.93 -0.79 9.73
C LEU A 309 49.34 -0.45 11.17
N LEU A 310 48.40 -0.44 12.12
CA LEU A 310 48.69 -0.19 13.53
C LEU A 310 49.59 -1.28 14.12
N MET A 311 49.30 -2.56 13.83
CA MET A 311 50.18 -3.67 14.22
C MET A 311 51.57 -3.53 13.59
N LYS A 312 51.66 -3.14 12.32
CA LYS A 312 52.96 -2.97 11.64
C LYS A 312 53.77 -1.80 12.18
N VAL A 313 53.12 -0.68 12.48
CA VAL A 313 53.79 0.53 12.95
C VAL A 313 54.05 0.42 14.45
N PHE A 314 53.03 0.24 15.26
CA PHE A 314 53.10 0.34 16.73
C PHE A 314 53.16 -1.02 17.46
N GLY A 315 53.05 -2.15 16.76
CA GLY A 315 52.99 -3.48 17.38
C GLY A 315 51.68 -3.80 18.10
N THR A 316 50.69 -2.90 18.04
CA THR A 316 49.39 -3.03 18.70
C THR A 316 48.33 -2.24 17.95
N THR A 317 47.07 -2.69 18.01
CA THR A 317 45.89 -1.95 17.52
C THR A 317 45.35 -0.95 18.55
N ALA A 318 45.69 -1.12 19.84
CA ALA A 318 45.18 -0.30 20.93
C ALA A 318 46.10 0.91 21.21
N VAL A 319 46.07 1.89 20.32
CA VAL A 319 46.88 3.11 20.46
C VAL A 319 46.10 4.22 21.16
N SER A 320 46.50 4.53 22.39
CA SER A 320 45.94 5.65 23.16
C SER A 320 47.05 6.45 23.86
N ARG A 321 47.10 7.76 23.56
CA ARG A 321 48.10 8.72 24.06
C ARG A 321 47.50 10.10 24.39
N MET A 322 46.30 10.40 23.89
CA MET A 322 45.58 11.65 24.16
C MET A 322 44.91 11.59 25.53
N LYS A 323 45.06 12.64 26.34
CA LYS A 323 44.46 12.71 27.69
C LYS A 323 43.03 13.25 27.65
N ASN A 324 42.84 14.38 26.96
CA ASN A 324 41.57 15.14 26.99
C ASN A 324 40.76 15.04 25.69
N TYR A 325 41.40 14.63 24.59
CA TYR A 325 40.73 14.40 23.30
C TYR A 325 40.50 12.89 23.12
N THR A 326 39.48 12.38 23.81
CA THR A 326 39.17 10.94 23.88
C THR A 326 37.68 10.70 23.67
N GLU A 327 37.31 9.46 23.35
CA GLU A 327 35.88 9.10 23.22
C GLU A 327 35.11 9.34 24.53
N LYS A 328 35.74 9.08 25.69
CA LYS A 328 35.13 9.35 27.00
C LYS A 328 34.83 10.84 27.18
N ALA A 329 35.77 11.70 26.80
CA ALA A 329 35.59 13.15 26.86
C ALA A 329 34.58 13.67 25.82
N ASN A 330 34.25 12.86 24.80
CA ASN A 330 33.28 13.20 23.77
C ASN A 330 31.82 12.98 24.21
N ILE A 331 31.57 12.07 25.17
CA ILE A 331 30.23 11.68 25.65
C ILE A 331 29.34 12.88 26.02
N PRO A 332 29.81 13.91 26.76
CA PRO A 332 28.97 15.07 27.11
C PRO A 332 28.51 15.89 25.90
N PHE A 333 29.31 15.94 24.83
CA PHE A 333 28.96 16.64 23.60
C PHE A 333 27.88 15.89 22.81
N SER A 334 28.03 14.57 22.68
CA SER A 334 27.03 13.72 22.02
C SER A 334 25.67 13.79 22.71
N LYS A 335 25.65 13.80 24.06
CA LYS A 335 24.41 13.96 24.85
C LYS A 335 23.70 15.29 24.62
N LYS A 336 24.41 16.33 24.19
CA LYS A 336 23.87 17.67 23.89
C LYS A 336 23.63 17.90 22.40
N MET A 337 23.71 16.85 21.58
CA MET A 337 23.65 16.93 20.11
C MET A 337 24.65 17.93 19.51
N LEU A 338 25.82 18.10 20.14
CA LEU A 338 26.91 18.92 19.62
C LEU A 338 27.86 18.06 18.78
N GLY A 339 28.53 18.67 17.79
CA GLY A 339 29.40 17.97 16.82
C GLY A 339 30.60 17.21 17.40
N GLY A 340 30.99 17.47 18.66
CA GLY A 340 31.98 16.68 19.39
C GLY A 340 33.37 16.57 18.73
N PHE A 341 34.16 15.61 19.21
CA PHE A 341 35.46 15.25 18.68
C PHE A 341 35.33 14.25 17.53
N ILE A 342 35.84 14.62 16.36
CA ILE A 342 35.71 13.84 15.11
C ILE A 342 36.98 13.06 14.71
N TYR A 343 38.14 13.38 15.31
CA TYR A 343 39.43 12.80 14.92
C TYR A 343 40.16 12.11 16.07
N VAL A 344 39.43 11.45 16.98
CA VAL A 344 40.01 10.88 18.21
C VAL A 344 41.09 9.85 17.90
N ALA A 345 40.79 8.88 17.03
CA ALA A 345 41.76 7.86 16.64
C ALA A 345 42.97 8.44 15.86
N PRO A 346 42.80 9.24 14.78
CA PRO A 346 43.92 9.87 14.10
C PRO A 346 44.84 10.70 15.01
N ALA A 347 44.27 11.47 15.95
CA ALA A 347 45.07 12.27 16.89
C ALA A 347 45.89 11.41 17.86
N ASN A 348 45.34 10.27 18.30
CA ASN A 348 46.08 9.31 19.10
C ASN A 348 47.25 8.70 18.32
N TYR A 349 47.04 8.34 17.05
CA TYR A 349 48.10 7.79 16.20
C TYR A 349 49.22 8.80 15.97
N LEU A 350 48.88 10.05 15.68
CA LEU A 350 49.86 11.13 15.50
C LEU A 350 50.69 11.35 16.78
N LYS A 351 50.03 11.43 17.94
CA LYS A 351 50.73 11.63 19.21
C LYS A 351 51.61 10.43 19.57
N ALA A 352 51.15 9.21 19.33
CA ALA A 352 51.96 8.01 19.50
C ALA A 352 53.21 8.05 18.62
N PHE A 353 53.06 8.40 17.35
CA PHE A 353 54.19 8.54 16.44
C PHE A 353 55.23 9.57 16.93
N LEU A 354 54.76 10.75 17.37
CA LEU A 354 55.64 11.82 17.85
C LEU A 354 56.42 11.43 19.12
N LEU A 355 55.78 10.69 20.03
CA LEU A 355 56.42 10.27 21.27
C LEU A 355 57.33 9.06 21.08
N ASP A 356 56.84 8.04 20.39
CA ASP A 356 57.45 6.72 20.36
C ASP A 356 58.56 6.63 19.30
N TYR A 357 58.49 7.42 18.21
CA TYR A 357 59.46 7.41 17.11
C TYR A 357 60.20 8.75 16.96
N TYR A 358 59.46 9.86 16.87
CA TYR A 358 60.10 11.15 16.57
C TYR A 358 61.01 11.62 17.71
N LYS A 359 60.50 11.68 18.94
CA LYS A 359 61.28 12.16 20.09
C LYS A 359 62.44 11.22 20.45
N ARG A 360 62.26 9.91 20.25
CA ARG A 360 63.24 8.90 20.65
C ARG A 360 64.33 8.72 19.60
N ASP A 361 63.96 8.48 18.36
CA ASP A 361 64.90 8.00 17.34
C ASP A 361 65.25 9.11 16.34
N ILE A 362 64.24 9.82 15.82
CA ILE A 362 64.44 10.80 14.74
C ILE A 362 65.11 12.07 15.26
N LYS A 363 64.68 12.60 16.41
CA LYS A 363 65.23 13.83 16.98
C LYS A 363 66.72 13.67 17.29
N ASN A 364 67.11 12.54 17.88
CA ASN A 364 68.51 12.26 18.19
C ASN A 364 69.37 12.23 16.91
N LEU A 365 68.87 11.64 15.83
CA LEU A 365 69.55 11.65 14.54
C LEU A 365 69.67 13.07 13.96
N VAL A 366 68.59 13.86 14.02
CA VAL A 366 68.57 15.24 13.54
C VAL A 366 69.53 16.12 14.35
N ASP A 367 69.59 15.96 15.67
CA ASP A 367 70.49 16.69 16.55
C ASP A 367 71.97 16.35 16.26
N ILE A 368 72.27 15.12 15.82
CA ILE A 368 73.62 14.72 15.35
C ILE A 368 73.96 15.38 14.01
N LEU A 369 73.00 15.46 13.09
CA LEU A 369 73.20 16.02 11.74
C LEU A 369 73.23 17.56 11.73
N LEU A 370 72.65 18.21 12.74
CA LEU A 370 72.75 19.65 12.95
C LEU A 370 74.15 20.00 13.46
N ILE A 371 75.07 20.27 12.52
CA ILE A 371 76.37 20.87 12.82
C ILE A 371 76.10 22.22 13.50
N GLN A 372 76.37 22.31 14.80
CA GLN A 372 76.35 23.57 15.52
C GLN A 372 77.52 24.42 15.02
N GLY A 373 77.24 25.32 14.07
CA GLY A 373 78.18 26.36 13.67
C GLY A 373 78.52 27.23 14.89
N LYS A 374 79.70 27.02 15.47
CA LYS A 374 80.28 27.97 16.43
C LYS A 374 80.67 29.21 15.62
N TRP A 375 79.89 30.27 15.75
CA TRP A 375 80.30 31.59 15.30
C TRP A 375 81.42 32.08 16.22
N ALA A 376 82.57 32.38 15.62
CA ALA A 376 83.78 32.89 16.28
C ALA A 376 83.71 34.41 16.48
#